data_AF-A0A6C0KKL7-F1
#
_entry.id   AF-A0A6C0KKL7-F1
#
_cell.length_a   1.000
_cell.length_b   1.000
_cell.length_c   1.000
_cell.angle_alpha   90.00
_cell.angle_beta   90.00
_cell.angle_gamma   90.00
#
_symmetry.space_group_name_H-M   'P 1'
#
loop_
_entity.id
_entity.type
_entity.pdbx_description
1 polymer ?
#
loop_
_entity_poly.entity_id
_entity_poly.type
_entity_poly.pdbx_seq_one_letter_code
_entity_poly.pdbx_strand_id
1 'polypeptide(L)'
;MFKTELPYFIVLTLVILFSPFLPTSILLLLDYVLVRIAIVLLLLFLISAGPTAGILGLMAVAIVYLERNRRKVVVARSKLDLMDTDRPSQATVEEASQPQTTVPVQDFDVPKHDESDYFSHETCDSGHFEPVAPTINEKAVLATVYPLNTNGPASGDGSNELFEDIGFGHIPGLETVGDSSI
;
A
#
# COMPACT_ATOMS: atom_id res chain seq x y z
N MET A 1 37.83 -38.09 3.24
CA MET A 1 37.00 -37.45 2.22
C MET A 1 36.68 -38.49 1.16
N PHE A 2 35.46 -39.03 1.18
CA PHE A 2 35.09 -40.15 0.30
C PHE A 2 35.10 -39.66 -1.16
N LYS A 3 35.62 -40.47 -2.09
CA LYS A 3 35.75 -40.13 -3.52
C LYS A 3 34.42 -39.68 -4.17
N THR A 4 33.31 -40.03 -3.55
CA THR A 4 31.93 -39.66 -3.94
C THR A 4 31.53 -38.24 -3.55
N GLU A 5 32.19 -37.60 -2.58
CA GLU A 5 31.85 -36.23 -2.11
C GLU A 5 32.61 -35.11 -2.84
N LEU A 6 33.76 -35.45 -3.41
CA LEU A 6 34.62 -34.55 -4.18
C LEU A 6 33.89 -33.86 -5.36
N PRO A 7 33.05 -34.54 -6.17
CA PRO A 7 32.31 -33.86 -7.24
C PRO A 7 31.31 -32.81 -6.71
N TYR A 8 30.58 -33.09 -5.63
CA TYR A 8 29.66 -32.10 -5.04
C TYR A 8 30.40 -30.88 -4.51
N PHE A 9 31.56 -31.10 -3.89
CA PHE A 9 32.43 -30.01 -3.41
C PHE A 9 32.86 -29.09 -4.57
N ILE A 10 33.36 -29.66 -5.67
CA ILE A 10 33.81 -28.89 -6.84
C ILE A 10 32.63 -28.11 -7.43
N VAL A 11 31.49 -28.76 -7.67
CA VAL A 11 30.32 -28.12 -8.28
C VAL A 11 29.78 -27.00 -7.41
N LEU A 12 29.60 -27.22 -6.11
CA LEU A 12 29.09 -26.18 -5.19
C LEU A 12 30.04 -25.00 -5.05
N THR A 13 31.35 -25.26 -5.03
CA THR A 13 32.36 -24.20 -4.98
C THR A 13 32.33 -23.36 -6.26
N LEU A 14 32.16 -23.98 -7.43
CA LEU A 14 31.98 -23.25 -8.67
C LEU A 14 30.70 -22.42 -8.64
N VAL A 15 29.58 -22.96 -8.16
CA VAL A 15 28.32 -22.21 -8.03
C VAL A 15 28.51 -20.97 -7.15
N ILE A 16 29.22 -21.09 -6.03
CA ILE A 16 29.53 -19.96 -5.14
C ILE A 16 30.36 -18.91 -5.87
N LEU A 17 31.41 -19.32 -6.57
CA LEU A 17 32.34 -18.41 -7.24
C LEU A 17 31.71 -17.71 -8.46
N PHE A 18 30.79 -18.39 -9.14
CA PHE A 18 30.04 -17.84 -10.28
C PHE A 18 28.75 -17.10 -9.89
N SER A 19 28.28 -17.24 -8.65
CA SER A 19 27.10 -16.53 -8.12
C SER A 19 27.07 -15.02 -8.45
N PRO A 20 28.14 -14.23 -8.22
CA PRO A 20 28.12 -12.80 -8.53
C PRO A 20 28.01 -12.48 -10.03
N PHE A 21 28.38 -13.42 -10.90
CA PHE A 21 28.33 -13.26 -12.36
C PHE A 21 26.99 -13.71 -12.98
N LEU A 22 26.09 -14.31 -12.21
CA LEU A 22 24.78 -14.72 -12.72
C LEU A 22 23.99 -13.50 -13.23
N PRO A 23 23.29 -13.57 -14.37
CA PRO A 23 22.44 -12.50 -14.84
C PRO A 23 21.22 -12.30 -13.93
N THR A 24 20.74 -11.07 -13.83
CA THR A 24 19.58 -10.69 -12.99
C THR A 24 18.33 -11.49 -13.32
N SER A 25 18.08 -11.81 -14.59
CA SER A 25 16.90 -12.58 -15.02
C SER A 25 16.86 -13.99 -14.40
N ILE A 26 18.00 -14.66 -14.26
CA ILE A 26 18.08 -15.99 -13.64
C ILE A 26 17.86 -15.88 -12.11
N LEU A 27 18.37 -14.83 -11.48
CA LEU A 27 18.14 -14.59 -10.05
C LEU A 27 16.70 -14.20 -9.74
N LEU A 28 16.00 -13.57 -10.68
CA LEU A 28 14.56 -13.30 -10.56
C LEU A 28 13.73 -14.57 -10.76
N LEU A 29 14.21 -15.53 -11.54
CA LEU A 29 13.55 -16.84 -11.69
C LEU A 29 13.47 -17.60 -10.35
N LEU A 30 14.38 -17.34 -9.40
CA LEU A 30 14.31 -17.83 -8.02
C LEU A 30 13.06 -17.36 -7.25
N ASP A 31 12.34 -16.36 -7.75
CA ASP A 31 11.12 -15.84 -7.12
C ASP A 31 9.91 -16.75 -7.32
N TYR A 32 9.92 -17.57 -8.38
CA TYR A 32 8.81 -18.46 -8.67
C TYR A 32 8.69 -19.54 -7.59
N VAL A 33 7.46 -19.75 -7.12
CA VAL A 33 7.14 -20.72 -6.05
C VAL A 33 7.65 -22.12 -6.41
N LEU A 34 7.49 -22.55 -7.66
CA LEU A 34 7.98 -23.85 -8.13
C LEU A 34 9.50 -24.00 -8.00
N VAL A 35 10.24 -22.95 -8.31
CA VAL A 35 11.71 -22.94 -8.24
C VAL A 35 12.16 -22.95 -6.79
N ARG A 36 11.46 -22.22 -5.90
CA ARG A 36 11.72 -22.28 -4.47
C ARG A 36 11.52 -23.69 -3.91
N ILE A 37 10.44 -24.36 -4.30
CA ILE A 37 10.19 -25.76 -3.91
C ILE A 37 11.32 -26.67 -4.42
N ALA A 38 11.73 -26.51 -5.68
CA ALA A 38 12.83 -27.29 -6.25
C ALA A 38 14.16 -27.10 -5.50
N ILE A 39 14.49 -25.86 -5.09
CA ILE A 39 15.69 -25.57 -4.30
C ILE A 39 15.64 -26.23 -2.93
N VAL A 40 14.48 -26.21 -2.25
CA VAL A 40 14.31 -26.87 -0.95
C VAL A 40 14.49 -28.39 -1.09
N LEU A 41 13.91 -29.00 -2.13
CA LEU A 41 14.08 -30.43 -2.41
C LEU A 41 15.54 -30.77 -2.72
N LEU A 42 16.24 -29.93 -3.50
CA LEU A 42 17.67 -30.08 -3.79
C LEU A 42 18.51 -29.99 -2.52
N LEU A 43 18.17 -29.08 -1.59
CA LEU A 43 18.86 -28.92 -0.32
C LEU A 43 18.64 -30.12 0.61
N LEU A 44 17.42 -30.66 0.66
CA LEU A 44 17.11 -31.90 1.38
C LEU A 44 17.89 -33.09 0.81
N PHE A 45 17.99 -33.18 -0.52
CA PHE A 45 18.80 -34.19 -1.20
C PHE A 45 20.28 -34.09 -0.83
N LEU A 46 20.85 -32.87 -0.84
CA LEU A 46 22.25 -32.62 -0.46
C LEU A 46 22.54 -33.02 0.99
N ILE A 47 21.62 -32.74 1.92
CA ILE A 47 21.74 -33.17 3.32
C ILE A 47 21.73 -34.71 3.43
N SER A 48 20.88 -35.38 2.65
CA SER A 48 20.81 -36.85 2.63
C SER A 48 22.07 -37.50 2.05
N ALA A 49 22.77 -36.82 1.13
CA ALA A 49 23.97 -37.34 0.48
C ALA A 49 25.22 -37.26 1.39
N GLY A 50 25.26 -36.31 2.31
CA GLY A 50 26.33 -36.20 3.30
C GLY A 50 26.34 -34.86 4.04
N PRO A 51 26.90 -34.82 5.27
CA PRO A 51 26.91 -33.60 6.09
C PRO A 51 27.75 -32.48 5.47
N THR A 52 28.86 -32.80 4.81
CA THR A 52 29.73 -31.85 4.11
C THR A 52 29.02 -31.20 2.91
N ALA A 53 28.35 -32.02 2.08
CA ALA A 53 27.56 -31.57 0.94
C ALA A 53 26.35 -30.73 1.38
N GLY A 54 25.70 -31.10 2.49
CA GLY A 54 24.63 -30.31 3.09
C GLY A 54 25.06 -28.91 3.53
N ILE A 55 26.18 -28.80 4.26
CA ILE A 55 26.70 -27.50 4.73
C ILE A 55 27.08 -26.61 3.54
N LEU A 56 27.80 -27.15 2.56
CA LEU A 56 28.19 -26.39 1.37
C LEU A 56 27.01 -26.03 0.47
N GLY A 57 26.03 -26.93 0.36
CA GLY A 57 24.79 -26.68 -0.35
C GLY A 57 24.02 -25.52 0.26
N LEU A 58 23.89 -25.50 1.59
CA LEU A 58 23.24 -24.42 2.32
C LEU A 58 23.99 -23.11 2.15
N MET A 59 25.32 -23.12 2.25
CA MET A 59 26.16 -21.95 1.98
C MET A 59 25.97 -21.41 0.56
N ALA A 60 25.97 -22.29 -0.45
CA ALA A 60 25.78 -21.90 -1.84
C ALA A 60 24.40 -21.25 -2.06
N VAL A 61 23.34 -21.86 -1.54
CA VAL A 61 21.99 -21.30 -1.62
C VAL A 61 21.92 -19.96 -0.89
N ALA A 62 22.47 -19.85 0.32
CA ALA A 62 22.49 -18.60 1.07
C ALA A 62 23.18 -17.47 0.30
N ILE A 63 24.34 -17.72 -0.29
CA ILE A 63 25.08 -16.73 -1.09
C ILE A 63 24.27 -16.28 -2.31
N VAL A 64 23.65 -17.22 -3.03
CA VAL A 64 22.79 -16.89 -4.18
C VAL A 64 21.59 -16.03 -3.76
N TYR A 65 20.96 -16.34 -2.62
CA TYR A 65 19.85 -15.55 -2.10
C TYR A 65 20.28 -14.17 -1.59
N LEU A 66 21.48 -14.04 -0.99
CA LEU A 66 22.05 -12.76 -0.59
C LEU A 66 22.35 -11.87 -1.81
N GLU A 67 22.95 -12.43 -2.86
CA GLU A 67 23.21 -11.71 -4.12
C GLU A 67 21.91 -11.27 -4.80
N ARG A 68 20.89 -12.13 -4.82
CA ARG A 68 19.54 -11.77 -5.26
C ARG A 68 18.99 -10.60 -4.46
N ASN A 69 19.04 -10.66 -3.14
CA ASN A 69 18.52 -9.60 -2.27
C ASN A 69 19.28 -8.28 -2.46
N ARG A 70 20.62 -8.33 -2.60
CA ARG A 70 21.44 -7.15 -2.90
C ARG A 70 20.95 -6.45 -4.17
N ARG A 71 20.71 -7.20 -5.25
CA ARG A 71 20.24 -6.64 -6.52
C ARG A 71 18.81 -6.11 -6.44
N LYS A 72 17.93 -6.78 -5.69
CA LYS A 72 16.57 -6.26 -5.42
C LYS A 72 16.60 -4.92 -4.71
N VAL A 73 17.48 -4.76 -3.71
CA VAL A 73 17.65 -3.48 -3.02
C VAL A 73 18.16 -2.40 -3.97
N VAL A 74 19.09 -2.72 -4.87
CA VAL A 74 19.57 -1.76 -5.89
C VAL A 74 18.44 -1.30 -6.82
N VAL A 75 17.62 -2.24 -7.31
CA VAL A 75 16.47 -1.91 -8.17
C VAL A 75 15.40 -1.10 -7.41
N ALA A 76 15.13 -1.46 -6.15
CA ALA A 76 14.20 -0.72 -5.31
C ALA A 76 14.71 0.70 -5.05
N ARG A 77 16.01 0.86 -4.78
CA ARG A 77 16.64 2.17 -4.62
C ARG A 77 16.52 3.01 -5.89
N SER A 78 16.86 2.46 -7.05
CA SER A 78 16.71 3.21 -8.30
C SER A 78 15.27 3.59 -8.59
N LYS A 79 14.31 2.73 -8.22
CA LYS A 79 12.89 3.05 -8.36
C LYS A 79 12.45 4.15 -7.40
N LEU A 80 12.91 4.11 -6.15
CA LEU A 80 12.66 5.18 -5.17
C LEU A 80 13.27 6.50 -5.64
N ASP A 81 14.50 6.49 -6.11
CA ASP A 81 15.17 7.69 -6.63
C ASP A 81 14.44 8.27 -7.86
N LEU A 82 13.74 7.44 -8.65
CA LEU A 82 12.88 7.90 -9.75
C LEU A 82 11.50 8.40 -9.30
N MET A 83 11.01 7.92 -8.14
CA MET A 83 9.73 8.36 -7.56
C MET A 83 9.89 9.64 -6.74
N ASP A 84 11.10 9.92 -6.24
CA ASP A 84 11.42 11.15 -5.53
C ASP A 84 11.66 12.27 -6.56
N THR A 85 10.57 12.78 -7.12
CA THR A 85 10.61 13.99 -7.94
C THR A 85 10.90 15.20 -7.05
N ASP A 86 11.85 16.03 -7.50
CA ASP A 86 12.18 17.37 -6.99
C ASP A 86 12.45 17.49 -5.48
N ARG A 87 13.55 16.87 -5.01
CA ARG A 87 14.13 17.28 -3.72
C ARG A 87 14.62 18.74 -3.86
N PRO A 88 14.09 19.71 -3.10
CA PRO A 88 14.62 21.06 -3.11
C PRO A 88 16.11 21.01 -2.69
N SER A 89 16.92 21.89 -3.26
CA SER A 89 18.35 21.96 -2.93
C SER A 89 18.50 22.10 -1.42
N GLN A 90 19.22 21.17 -0.80
CA GLN A 90 19.46 21.22 0.64
C GLN A 90 20.23 22.50 0.97
N ALA A 91 19.78 23.25 1.97
CA ALA A 91 20.47 24.45 2.43
C ALA A 91 21.88 24.08 2.90
N THR A 92 22.86 24.90 2.53
CA THR A 92 24.24 24.71 3.02
C THR A 92 24.29 24.97 4.54
N VAL A 93 25.33 24.46 5.22
CA VAL A 93 25.46 24.61 6.69
C VAL A 93 25.47 26.08 7.12
N GLU A 94 26.02 26.96 6.28
CA GLU A 94 26.07 28.40 6.52
C GLU A 94 24.67 29.04 6.38
N GLU A 95 23.89 28.65 5.38
CA GLU A 95 22.50 29.12 5.18
C GLU A 95 21.52 28.54 6.21
N ALA A 96 21.75 27.31 6.67
CA ALA A 96 20.96 26.68 7.74
C ALA A 96 21.16 27.39 9.09
N SER A 97 22.28 28.08 9.28
CA SER A 97 22.57 28.84 10.50
C SER A 97 21.89 30.22 10.52
N GLN A 98 21.40 30.71 9.38
CA GLN A 98 20.70 31.98 9.28
C GLN A 98 19.21 31.81 9.56
N PRO A 99 18.53 32.79 10.17
CA PRO A 99 17.09 32.74 10.39
C PRO A 99 16.36 32.68 9.05
N GLN A 100 15.78 31.54 8.71
CA GLN A 100 15.02 31.38 7.47
C GLN A 100 13.63 32.00 7.64
N THR A 101 13.27 32.94 6.77
CA THR A 101 11.94 33.58 6.76
C THR A 101 10.91 32.74 6.00
N THR A 102 11.36 31.95 5.02
CA THR A 102 10.51 31.09 4.19
C THR A 102 11.20 29.75 3.97
N VAL A 103 10.48 28.66 4.22
CA VAL A 103 10.91 27.31 3.86
C VAL A 103 10.46 27.05 2.42
N PRO A 104 11.33 26.57 1.52
CA PRO A 104 10.89 26.13 0.20
C PRO A 104 9.94 24.95 0.38
N VAL A 105 8.66 25.17 0.08
CA VAL A 105 7.64 24.13 0.05
C VAL A 105 7.55 23.63 -1.39
N GLN A 106 7.60 22.31 -1.56
CA GLN A 106 7.39 21.70 -2.86
C GLN A 106 5.93 21.88 -3.28
N ASP A 107 5.68 22.20 -4.55
CA ASP A 107 4.33 22.33 -5.06
C ASP A 107 3.58 21.00 -4.88
N PHE A 108 2.29 21.09 -4.57
CA PHE A 108 1.44 19.91 -4.45
C PHE A 108 1.33 19.21 -5.81
N ASP A 109 1.39 17.87 -5.78
CA ASP A 109 1.23 17.06 -6.99
C ASP A 109 -0.14 17.32 -7.63
N VAL A 110 -0.15 17.45 -8.96
CA VAL A 110 -1.38 17.70 -9.74
C VAL A 110 -1.76 16.39 -10.41
N PRO A 111 -3.02 15.94 -10.29
CA PRO A 111 -3.45 14.67 -10.85
C PRO A 111 -3.19 14.60 -12.35
N LYS A 112 -2.69 13.45 -12.80
CA LYS A 112 -2.48 13.19 -14.23
C LYS A 112 -3.83 13.00 -14.92
N HIS A 113 -3.83 13.06 -16.25
CA HIS A 113 -5.06 12.98 -17.06
C HIS A 113 -5.87 11.69 -16.85
N ASP A 114 -5.24 10.63 -16.35
CA ASP A 114 -5.80 9.32 -16.01
C ASP A 114 -6.19 9.17 -14.52
N GLU A 115 -5.89 10.17 -13.70
CA GLU A 115 -6.22 10.21 -12.27
C GLU A 115 -7.43 11.14 -12.07
N SER A 116 -8.35 10.73 -11.19
CA SER A 116 -9.47 11.59 -10.80
C SER A 116 -8.98 12.69 -9.88
N ASP A 117 -9.27 13.95 -10.20
CA ASP A 117 -9.01 15.06 -9.30
C ASP A 117 -9.77 14.86 -7.98
N TYR A 118 -9.08 15.05 -6.87
CA TYR A 118 -9.65 14.98 -5.54
C TYR A 118 -10.51 16.22 -5.26
N PHE A 119 -10.22 17.35 -5.90
CA PHE A 119 -10.99 18.57 -5.71
C PHE A 119 -12.25 18.57 -6.57
N SER A 120 -13.39 18.79 -5.93
CA SER A 120 -14.62 19.14 -6.64
C SER A 120 -14.41 20.48 -7.36
N HIS A 121 -14.34 20.45 -8.69
CA HIS A 121 -14.29 21.67 -9.51
C HIS A 121 -15.58 22.49 -9.48
N GLU A 122 -16.62 21.99 -8.82
CA GLU A 122 -17.78 22.82 -8.48
C GLU A 122 -17.32 23.93 -7.56
N THR A 123 -17.45 25.17 -8.04
CA THR A 123 -17.25 26.36 -7.22
C THR A 123 -18.16 26.23 -6.01
N CYS A 124 -17.58 25.93 -4.85
CA CYS A 124 -18.22 26.17 -3.56
C CYS A 124 -18.47 27.68 -3.46
N ASP A 125 -19.53 28.16 -4.09
CA ASP A 125 -19.99 29.53 -4.03
C ASP A 125 -20.45 29.77 -2.59
N SER A 126 -19.55 30.36 -1.80
CA SER A 126 -19.84 30.77 -0.43
C SER A 126 -20.93 31.86 -0.37
N GLY A 127 -21.38 32.38 -1.52
CA GLY A 127 -22.50 33.30 -1.66
C GLY A 127 -23.87 32.65 -1.78
N HIS A 128 -23.98 31.32 -1.95
CA HIS A 128 -25.26 30.61 -2.02
C HIS A 128 -25.42 29.62 -0.85
N PHE A 129 -25.49 30.16 0.36
CA PHE A 129 -26.02 29.42 1.50
C PHE A 129 -27.53 29.57 1.53
N GLU A 130 -28.26 28.52 1.13
CA GLU A 130 -29.67 28.44 1.48
C GLU A 130 -29.77 28.29 3.01
N PRO A 131 -30.52 29.16 3.71
CA PRO A 131 -30.69 29.02 5.15
C PRO A 131 -31.38 27.68 5.42
N VAL A 132 -30.68 26.80 6.14
CA VAL A 132 -31.13 25.45 6.50
C VAL A 132 -32.47 25.47 7.27
N ALA A 133 -32.81 26.61 7.89
CA ALA A 133 -34.11 26.89 8.50
C ALA A 133 -34.34 28.41 8.63
N PRO A 134 -35.59 28.89 8.73
CA PRO A 134 -35.90 30.32 8.92
C PRO A 134 -35.48 30.83 10.31
N THR A 135 -35.31 29.95 11.31
CA THR A 135 -34.81 30.32 12.64
C THR A 135 -33.67 29.41 13.12
N ILE A 136 -32.77 29.95 13.94
CA ILE A 136 -31.60 29.22 14.49
C ILE A 136 -32.01 27.97 15.30
N ASN A 137 -33.23 27.98 15.85
CA ASN A 137 -33.74 26.91 16.70
C ASN A 137 -34.44 25.78 15.92
N GLU A 138 -34.58 25.92 14.60
CA GLU A 138 -35.25 24.95 13.73
C GLU A 138 -34.25 24.12 12.91
N LYS A 139 -33.02 23.92 13.41
CA LYS A 139 -31.99 23.18 12.68
C LYS A 139 -32.42 21.72 12.47
N ALA A 140 -32.97 21.42 11.30
CA ALA A 140 -33.20 20.05 10.86
C ALA A 140 -31.86 19.31 10.77
N VAL A 141 -31.80 18.10 11.33
CA VAL A 141 -30.62 17.24 11.22
C VAL A 141 -30.57 16.73 9.79
N LEU A 142 -29.68 17.29 8.98
CA LEU A 142 -29.43 16.78 7.63
C LEU A 142 -28.85 15.37 7.74
N ALA A 143 -29.46 14.43 7.03
CA ALA A 143 -28.95 13.07 6.95
C ALA A 143 -27.58 13.09 6.25
N THR A 144 -26.55 12.60 6.94
CA THR A 144 -25.18 12.45 6.39
C THR A 144 -25.05 11.22 5.49
N VAL A 145 -26.16 10.53 5.21
CA VAL A 145 -26.17 9.32 4.40
C VAL A 145 -26.42 9.70 2.95
N TYR A 146 -25.54 9.21 2.07
CA TYR A 146 -25.70 9.35 0.62
C TYR A 146 -27.10 8.90 0.18
N PRO A 147 -27.79 9.64 -0.71
CA PRO A 147 -29.09 9.21 -1.22
C PRO A 147 -28.89 7.94 -2.05
N LEU A 148 -29.33 6.80 -1.50
CA LEU A 148 -29.26 5.49 -2.14
C LEU A 148 -30.34 5.27 -3.21
N ASN A 149 -31.12 6.29 -3.58
CA ASN A 149 -32.14 6.18 -4.61
C ASN A 149 -32.27 7.46 -5.43
N THR A 150 -31.83 7.42 -6.68
CA THR A 150 -31.92 8.54 -7.64
C THR A 150 -33.23 8.61 -8.40
N ASN A 151 -34.17 7.67 -8.21
CA ASN A 151 -35.41 7.59 -9.00
C ASN A 151 -36.71 7.48 -8.17
N GLY A 152 -36.69 7.83 -6.88
CA GLY A 152 -37.87 7.82 -6.00
C GLY A 152 -38.33 9.23 -5.61
N PRO A 153 -39.64 9.46 -5.33
CA PRO A 153 -40.14 10.76 -4.89
C PRO A 153 -39.42 11.21 -3.61
N ALA A 154 -39.18 12.51 -3.49
CA ALA A 154 -38.37 13.16 -2.45
C ALA A 154 -38.97 13.14 -1.02
N SER A 155 -39.86 12.20 -0.72
CA SER A 155 -40.46 11.99 0.59
C SER A 155 -40.07 10.57 1.04
N GLY A 156 -39.23 10.51 2.07
CA GLY A 156 -38.57 9.30 2.51
C GLY A 156 -39.53 8.18 2.90
N ASP A 157 -39.23 6.96 2.46
CA ASP A 157 -39.93 5.77 2.97
C ASP A 157 -39.12 4.47 2.87
N GLY A 158 -37.79 4.55 2.70
CA GLY A 158 -36.93 3.34 2.69
C GLY A 158 -36.10 3.19 3.96
N SER A 159 -35.59 4.31 4.49
CA SER A 159 -34.76 4.31 5.69
C SER A 159 -35.58 4.32 6.97
N ASN A 160 -36.76 4.95 6.97
CA ASN A 160 -37.60 5.06 8.17
C ASN A 160 -38.12 3.70 8.65
N GLU A 161 -38.55 2.81 7.75
CA GLU A 161 -38.96 1.45 8.11
C GLU A 161 -37.80 0.64 8.73
N LEU A 162 -36.57 0.82 8.24
CA LEU A 162 -35.40 0.16 8.81
C LEU A 162 -35.04 0.71 10.19
N PHE A 163 -35.21 2.00 10.46
CA PHE A 163 -34.91 2.56 11.79
C PHE A 163 -35.91 2.14 12.87
N GLU A 164 -37.20 1.99 12.52
CA GLU A 164 -38.23 1.39 13.38
C GLU A 164 -37.90 -0.08 13.69
N ASP A 165 -37.56 -0.88 12.66
CA ASP A 165 -37.32 -2.32 12.81
C ASP A 165 -36.03 -2.65 13.58
N ILE A 166 -35.01 -1.76 13.50
CA ILE A 166 -33.71 -1.93 14.19
C ILE A 166 -33.73 -1.31 15.61
N GLY A 167 -34.82 -0.63 16.00
CA GLY A 167 -35.06 -0.17 17.38
C GLY A 167 -34.08 0.88 17.89
N PHE A 168 -33.40 1.61 17.00
CA PHE A 168 -32.48 2.69 17.38
C PHE A 168 -33.23 4.01 17.49
N GLY A 169 -33.50 4.46 18.71
CA GLY A 169 -33.93 5.85 18.98
C GLY A 169 -35.15 6.02 19.88
N HIS A 170 -35.82 4.95 20.31
CA HIS A 170 -36.94 5.08 21.25
C HIS A 170 -36.44 5.33 22.67
N ILE A 171 -36.69 6.54 23.19
CA ILE A 171 -36.65 6.83 24.62
C ILE A 171 -38.03 6.47 25.18
N PRO A 172 -38.15 5.57 26.18
CA PRO A 172 -39.45 5.18 26.71
C PRO A 172 -40.19 6.39 27.27
N GLY A 173 -41.38 6.69 26.70
CA GLY A 173 -42.28 7.74 27.17
C GLY A 173 -42.46 8.95 26.24
N LEU A 174 -41.84 9.00 25.06
CA LEU A 174 -42.15 10.00 24.03
C LEU A 174 -42.81 9.34 22.82
N GLU A 175 -44.11 9.61 22.64
CA GLU A 175 -44.78 9.40 21.36
C GLU A 175 -44.44 10.57 20.44
N THR A 176 -43.73 10.32 19.35
CA THR A 176 -43.62 11.29 18.26
C THR A 176 -44.97 11.33 17.55
N VAL A 177 -45.77 12.36 17.84
CA VAL A 177 -47.03 12.61 17.16
C VAL A 177 -46.70 13.00 15.72
N GLY A 178 -46.66 12.00 14.84
CA GLY A 178 -46.74 12.19 13.40
C GLY A 178 -48.15 12.65 13.07
N ASP A 179 -48.29 13.95 12.85
CA ASP A 179 -49.55 14.56 12.45
C ASP A 179 -50.04 13.86 11.17
N SER A 180 -51.07 13.05 11.35
CA SER A 180 -51.74 12.30 10.30
C SER A 180 -53.21 12.68 10.35
N SER A 181 -53.56 13.86 9.83
CA SER A 181 -54.80 14.09 9.07
C SER A 181 -55.08 15.57 8.76
N ILE A 182 -55.28 15.82 7.45
CA ILE A 182 -56.02 16.91 6.76
C ILE A 182 -55.31 18.26 6.59
#